data_AF-A0A0G0C7N0-F1
#
_entry.id   AF-A0A0G0C7N0-F1
#
_cell.length_a   1.000
_cell.length_b   1.000
_cell.length_c   1.000
_cell.angle_alpha   90.00
_cell.angle_beta   90.00
_cell.angle_gamma   90.00
#
_symmetry.space_group_name_H-M   'P 1'
#
loop_
_entity.id
_entity.type
_entity.pdbx_description
1 polymer ?
#
loop_
_entity_poly.entity_id
_entity_poly.type
_entity_poly.pdbx_seq_one_letter_code
_entity_poly.pdbx_strand_id
1 'polypeptide(L)'
;MKKEYVAVGILGLFLLGYVFDYVSGSINIVLKSPFDYVNPDLLSRYPFTTVSIIIKTLALFSTILLVLSFFKKKLVVKGLVILFIAAMFVLYSIQQLATGLTLIPIEWTMTLTWTGLLLVAPALIYIIVGIIYLAIDKAFKTTSQDEA
;
A
#
# COMPACT_ATOMS: atom_id res chain seq x y z
N MET A 1 3.26 -1.33 20.48
CA MET A 1 4.07 -2.51 20.13
C MET A 1 5.46 -2.06 19.71
N LYS A 2 6.52 -2.79 20.06
CA LYS A 2 7.87 -2.46 19.56
C LYS A 2 7.93 -2.70 18.04
N LYS A 3 8.72 -1.90 17.32
CA LYS A 3 8.77 -1.92 15.85
C LYS A 3 9.27 -3.26 15.31
N GLU A 4 10.10 -3.94 16.10
CA GLU A 4 10.65 -5.27 15.85
C GLU A 4 9.54 -6.32 15.74
N TYR A 5 8.54 -6.28 16.63
CA TYR A 5 7.39 -7.20 16.55
C TYR A 5 6.55 -6.96 15.30
N VAL A 6 6.39 -5.69 14.90
CA VAL A 6 5.69 -5.35 13.64
C VAL A 6 6.48 -5.88 12.44
N ALA A 7 7.80 -5.74 12.43
CA ALA A 7 8.66 -6.27 11.36
C ALA A 7 8.59 -7.80 11.26
N VAL A 8 8.64 -8.51 12.39
CA VAL A 8 8.47 -9.98 12.43
C VAL A 8 7.08 -10.38 11.92
N GLY A 9 6.04 -9.66 12.30
CA GLY A 9 4.68 -9.89 11.79
C GLY A 9 4.59 -9.70 10.27
N ILE A 10 5.21 -8.64 9.72
CA ILE A 10 5.28 -8.38 8.28
C ILE A 10 6.00 -9.52 7.55
N LEU A 11 7.15 -9.97 8.07
CA LEU A 11 7.88 -11.10 7.50
C LEU A 11 7.02 -12.38 7.51
N GLY A 12 6.32 -12.63 8.61
CA GLY A 12 5.37 -13.74 8.71
C GLY A 12 4.26 -13.67 7.66
N LEU A 13 3.70 -12.49 7.39
CA LEU A 13 2.71 -12.29 6.33
C LEU A 13 3.29 -12.57 4.94
N PHE A 14 4.49 -12.07 4.62
CA PHE A 14 5.12 -12.37 3.34
C PHE A 14 5.39 -13.86 3.15
N LEU A 15 5.91 -14.54 4.19
CA LEU A 15 6.13 -15.98 4.16
C LEU A 15 4.82 -16.73 3.97
N LEU A 16 3.76 -16.34 4.67
CA LEU A 16 2.45 -16.96 4.51
C LEU A 16 1.88 -16.76 3.10
N GLY A 17 1.99 -15.55 2.54
CA GLY A 17 1.60 -15.28 1.15
C GLY A 17 2.37 -16.13 0.14
N TYR A 18 3.66 -16.33 0.36
CA TYR A 18 4.49 -17.20 -0.48
C TYR A 18 4.07 -18.67 -0.40
N VAL A 19 3.71 -19.16 0.79
CA VAL A 19 3.15 -20.52 0.95
C VAL A 19 1.85 -20.67 0.16
N PHE A 20 0.96 -19.67 0.19
CA PHE A 20 -0.27 -19.72 -0.60
C PHE A 20 -0.02 -19.71 -2.10
N ASP A 21 0.94 -18.93 -2.60
CA ASP A 21 1.33 -18.97 -4.02
C ASP A 21 1.83 -20.35 -4.44
N TYR A 22 2.67 -20.94 -3.60
CA TYR A 22 3.24 -22.27 -3.86
C TYR A 22 2.13 -23.32 -3.96
N VAL A 23 1.14 -23.26 -3.06
CA VAL A 23 -0.01 -24.18 -3.06
C VAL A 23 -0.98 -23.91 -4.21
N SER A 24 -1.19 -22.65 -4.60
CA SER A 24 -2.10 -22.31 -5.70
C SER A 24 -1.55 -22.63 -7.08
N GLY A 25 -0.23 -22.71 -7.22
CA GLY A 25 0.42 -22.85 -8.52
C GLY A 25 0.32 -21.58 -9.37
N SER A 26 0.84 -21.66 -10.60
CA SER A 26 0.87 -20.54 -11.55
C SER A 26 -0.51 -20.29 -12.17
N ILE A 27 -0.93 -19.03 -12.20
CA ILE A 27 -2.21 -18.64 -12.79
C ILE A 27 -1.97 -17.93 -14.11
N ASN A 28 -2.63 -18.44 -15.16
CA ASN A 28 -2.60 -17.84 -16.49
C ASN A 28 -4.00 -17.33 -16.83
N ILE A 29 -4.34 -16.13 -16.33
CA ILE A 29 -5.56 -15.41 -16.69
C ILE A 29 -5.19 -14.14 -17.45
N VAL A 30 -5.96 -13.83 -18.49
CA VAL A 30 -5.82 -12.58 -19.24
C VAL A 30 -6.82 -11.58 -18.67
N LEU A 31 -6.31 -10.56 -17.97
CA LEU A 31 -7.11 -9.47 -17.43
C LEU A 31 -6.84 -8.20 -18.21
N LYS A 32 -7.89 -7.43 -18.54
CA LYS A 32 -7.75 -6.12 -19.20
C LYS A 32 -7.46 -5.02 -18.18
N SER A 33 -7.89 -5.24 -16.95
CA SER A 33 -7.76 -4.32 -15.83
C SER A 33 -7.50 -5.10 -14.53
N PRO A 34 -6.74 -4.56 -13.57
CA PRO A 34 -6.55 -5.24 -12.29
C PRO A 34 -7.85 -5.35 -11.48
N PHE A 35 -8.82 -4.49 -11.78
CA PHE A 35 -10.15 -4.52 -11.15
C PHE A 35 -11.02 -5.69 -11.63
N ASP A 36 -10.71 -6.28 -12.79
CA ASP A 36 -11.48 -7.40 -13.34
C ASP A 36 -11.34 -8.67 -12.49
N TYR A 37 -10.29 -8.77 -11.66
CA TYR A 37 -10.04 -9.91 -10.79
C TYR A 37 -11.12 -10.09 -9.71
N VAL A 38 -11.84 -9.02 -9.32
CA VAL A 38 -12.88 -9.06 -8.27
C VAL A 38 -14.18 -9.71 -8.76
N ASN A 39 -14.18 -10.29 -9.96
CA ASN A 39 -15.31 -11.06 -10.45
C ASN A 39 -15.57 -12.29 -9.54
N PRO A 40 -16.81 -12.52 -9.06
CA PRO A 40 -17.15 -13.67 -8.23
C PRO A 40 -16.73 -15.03 -8.80
N ASP A 41 -16.75 -15.20 -10.12
CA ASP A 41 -16.29 -16.43 -10.79
C ASP A 41 -14.76 -16.64 -10.60
N LEU A 42 -13.97 -15.58 -10.72
CA LEU A 42 -12.52 -15.65 -10.53
C LEU A 42 -12.15 -15.85 -9.06
N LEU A 43 -12.84 -15.15 -8.14
CA LEU A 43 -12.60 -15.28 -6.71
C LEU A 43 -12.90 -16.69 -6.20
N SER A 44 -13.98 -17.31 -6.68
CA SER A 44 -14.35 -18.68 -6.31
C SER A 44 -13.49 -19.74 -6.99
N ARG A 45 -13.00 -19.48 -8.22
CA ARG A 45 -12.08 -20.37 -8.94
C ARG A 45 -10.67 -20.35 -8.37
N TYR A 46 -10.20 -19.19 -7.88
CA TYR A 46 -8.84 -18.99 -7.36
C TYR A 46 -8.85 -18.49 -5.90
N PRO A 47 -9.37 -19.29 -4.94
CA PRO A 47 -9.53 -18.84 -3.56
C PRO A 47 -8.18 -18.65 -2.86
N PHE A 48 -7.24 -19.57 -3.02
CA PHE A 48 -5.91 -19.49 -2.39
C PHE A 48 -5.09 -18.31 -2.91
N THR A 49 -5.20 -18.03 -4.20
CA THR A 49 -4.61 -16.86 -4.84
C THR A 49 -5.18 -15.57 -4.26
N THR A 50 -6.50 -15.51 -4.14
CA THR A 50 -7.19 -14.36 -3.56
C THR A 50 -6.70 -14.11 -2.13
N VAL A 51 -6.58 -15.16 -1.33
CA VAL A 51 -6.01 -15.08 0.02
C VAL A 51 -4.56 -14.60 -0.01
N SER A 52 -3.72 -15.12 -0.91
CA SER A 52 -2.34 -14.65 -1.09
C SER A 52 -2.27 -13.15 -1.41
N ILE A 53 -3.08 -12.68 -2.35
CA ILE A 53 -3.16 -11.26 -2.74
C ILE A 53 -3.50 -10.39 -1.53
N ILE A 54 -4.50 -10.79 -0.73
CA ILE A 54 -4.92 -10.06 0.47
C ILE A 54 -3.77 -10.01 1.49
N ILE A 55 -3.14 -11.15 1.78
CA ILE A 55 -2.05 -11.24 2.77
C ILE A 55 -0.87 -10.37 2.35
N LYS A 56 -0.43 -10.47 1.09
CA LYS A 56 0.68 -9.65 0.59
C LYS A 56 0.33 -8.18 0.54
N THR A 57 -0.92 -7.83 0.24
CA THR A 57 -1.40 -6.44 0.28
C THR A 57 -1.23 -5.86 1.69
N LEU A 58 -1.65 -6.60 2.71
CA LEU A 58 -1.48 -6.20 4.11
C LEU A 58 0.00 -6.13 4.51
N ALA A 59 0.81 -7.08 4.07
CA ALA A 59 2.25 -7.10 4.33
C ALA A 59 2.95 -5.87 3.73
N LEU A 60 2.69 -5.58 2.45
CA LEU A 60 3.31 -4.47 1.72
C LEU A 60 2.82 -3.11 2.25
N PHE A 61 1.52 -2.97 2.49
CA PHE A 61 0.94 -1.81 3.16
C PHE A 61 1.62 -1.54 4.52
N SER A 62 1.72 -2.56 5.37
CA SER A 62 2.33 -2.45 6.69
C SER A 62 3.82 -2.14 6.60
N THR A 63 4.53 -2.67 5.60
CA THR A 63 5.94 -2.36 5.33
C THR A 63 6.13 -0.88 5.04
N ILE A 64 5.31 -0.31 4.17
CA ILE A 64 5.42 1.11 3.78
C ILE A 64 5.16 2.01 4.99
N LEU A 65 4.13 1.71 5.79
CA LEU A 65 3.87 2.45 7.04
C LEU A 65 4.99 2.30 8.06
N LEU A 66 5.55 1.10 8.22
CA LEU A 66 6.67 0.85 9.13
C LEU A 66 7.90 1.64 8.71
N VAL A 67 8.25 1.64 7.42
CA VAL A 67 9.38 2.43 6.88
C VAL A 67 9.17 3.92 7.16
N LEU A 68 7.97 4.44 6.87
CA LEU A 68 7.67 5.86 7.13
C LEU A 68 7.64 6.22 8.61
N SER A 69 7.46 5.25 9.52
CA SER A 69 7.55 5.45 10.96
C SER A 69 8.96 5.86 11.44
N PHE A 70 10.01 5.62 10.64
CA PHE A 70 11.39 6.00 10.99
C PHE A 70 11.70 7.49 10.71
N PHE A 71 10.94 8.13 9.82
CA PHE A 71 11.13 9.55 9.52
C PHE A 71 10.45 10.44 10.56
N LYS A 72 11.14 11.43 11.13
CA LYS A 72 10.58 12.32 12.16
C LYS A 72 9.84 13.52 11.55
N LYS A 73 8.69 13.89 12.17
CA LYS A 73 7.96 15.17 12.10
C LYS A 73 7.61 15.81 10.74
N LYS A 74 7.73 15.12 9.61
CA LYS A 74 7.32 15.64 8.29
C LYS A 74 6.01 15.01 7.79
N LEU A 75 4.90 15.25 8.49
CA LEU A 75 3.60 14.60 8.20
C LEU A 75 3.12 14.83 6.75
N VAL A 76 3.15 16.08 6.28
CA VAL A 76 2.76 16.41 4.90
C VAL A 76 3.62 15.68 3.88
N VAL A 77 4.95 15.70 4.07
CA VAL A 77 5.89 15.00 3.17
C VAL A 77 5.65 13.49 3.17
N LYS A 78 5.40 12.88 4.34
CA LYS A 78 5.05 11.46 4.41
C LYS A 78 3.80 11.15 3.60
N GLY A 79 2.76 11.95 3.74
CA GLY A 79 1.52 11.77 3.00
C GLY A 79 1.71 11.91 1.49
N LEU A 80 2.49 12.90 1.03
CA LEU A 80 2.83 13.06 -0.39
C LEU A 80 3.64 11.89 -0.93
N VAL A 81 4.61 11.39 -0.18
CA VAL A 81 5.41 10.21 -0.57
C VAL A 81 4.51 8.96 -0.67
N ILE A 82 3.62 8.74 0.30
CA ILE A 82 2.66 7.63 0.22
C ILE A 82 1.77 7.77 -1.00
N LEU A 83 1.24 8.97 -1.26
CA LEU A 83 0.35 9.22 -2.39
C LEU A 83 1.06 8.96 -3.73
N PHE A 84 2.33 9.38 -3.84
CA PHE A 84 3.17 9.11 -4.99
C PHE A 84 3.38 7.59 -5.18
N ILE A 85 3.76 6.86 -4.12
CA ILE A 85 3.92 5.40 -4.17
C ILE A 85 2.61 4.71 -4.57
N ALA A 86 1.49 5.13 -3.99
CA ALA A 86 0.16 4.61 -4.30
C ALA A 86 -0.19 4.77 -5.79
N ALA A 87 0.01 5.98 -6.34
CA ALA A 87 -0.20 6.25 -7.75
C ALA A 87 0.71 5.39 -8.64
N MET A 88 2.00 5.26 -8.28
CA MET A 88 2.95 4.43 -9.02
C MET A 88 2.55 2.96 -9.04
N PHE A 89 2.09 2.40 -7.92
CA PHE A 89 1.64 1.01 -7.88
C PHE A 89 0.44 0.77 -8.80
N VAL A 90 -0.58 1.64 -8.75
CA VAL A 90 -1.76 1.49 -9.61
C VAL A 90 -1.40 1.68 -11.09
N LEU A 91 -0.63 2.72 -11.42
CA LEU A 91 -0.22 2.99 -12.80
C LEU A 91 0.65 1.88 -13.38
N TYR A 92 1.61 1.38 -12.60
CA TYR A 92 2.45 0.25 -12.97
C TYR A 92 1.60 -0.99 -13.28
N SER A 93 0.66 -1.34 -12.39
CA SER A 93 -0.19 -2.51 -12.60
C SER A 93 -1.08 -2.39 -13.84
N ILE A 94 -1.65 -1.20 -14.09
CA ILE A 94 -2.44 -0.94 -15.30
C ILE A 94 -1.57 -1.10 -16.55
N GLN A 95 -0.37 -0.51 -16.56
CA GLN A 95 0.53 -0.59 -17.70
C GLN A 95 1.00 -2.02 -17.95
N GLN A 96 1.31 -2.78 -16.90
CA GLN A 96 1.74 -4.16 -17.02
C GLN A 96 0.66 -5.03 -17.68
N LEU A 97 -0.60 -4.90 -17.27
CA LEU A 97 -1.71 -5.65 -17.86
C LEU A 97 -2.05 -5.17 -19.28
N ALA A 98 -2.05 -3.87 -19.52
CA ALA A 98 -2.37 -3.29 -20.82
C ALA A 98 -1.35 -3.66 -21.91
N THR A 99 -0.08 -3.78 -21.54
CA THR A 99 1.00 -4.14 -22.48
C THR A 99 1.16 -5.65 -22.67
N GLY A 100 0.52 -6.46 -21.82
CA GLY A 100 0.72 -7.91 -21.79
C GLY A 100 2.15 -8.33 -21.39
N LEU A 101 2.99 -7.38 -20.97
CA LEU A 101 4.35 -7.65 -20.51
C LEU A 101 4.28 -8.26 -19.10
N THR A 102 4.52 -9.56 -18.98
CA THR A 102 4.51 -10.30 -17.72
C THR A 102 5.82 -10.15 -16.95
N LEU A 103 6.19 -8.91 -16.60
CA LEU A 103 7.40 -8.63 -15.82
C LEU A 103 7.35 -9.26 -14.41
N ILE A 104 6.18 -9.24 -13.78
CA ILE A 104 5.91 -9.91 -12.50
C ILE A 104 4.64 -10.78 -12.60
N PRO A 105 4.48 -11.80 -11.74
CA PRO A 105 3.28 -12.62 -11.71
C PRO A 105 2.01 -11.80 -11.46
N ILE A 106 0.87 -12.25 -11.98
CA ILE A 106 -0.40 -11.52 -11.93
C ILE A 106 -0.88 -11.27 -10.50
N GLU A 107 -0.56 -12.19 -9.58
CA GLU A 107 -0.87 -12.07 -8.16
C GLU A 107 -0.14 -10.87 -7.53
N TRP A 108 1.09 -10.61 -7.96
CA TRP A 108 1.84 -9.42 -7.54
C TRP A 108 1.32 -8.15 -8.18
N THR A 109 0.91 -8.20 -9.45
CA THR A 109 0.25 -7.08 -10.11
C THR A 109 -1.02 -6.65 -9.37
N MET A 110 -1.85 -7.61 -8.94
CA MET A 110 -3.03 -7.34 -8.10
C MET A 110 -2.64 -6.82 -6.72
N THR A 111 -1.66 -7.43 -6.08
CA THR A 111 -1.14 -7.00 -4.77
C THR A 111 -0.73 -5.53 -4.78
N LEU A 112 -0.02 -5.09 -5.83
CA LEU A 112 0.39 -3.69 -6.00
C LEU A 112 -0.83 -2.78 -6.15
N THR A 113 -1.81 -3.13 -7.01
CA THR A 113 -3.03 -2.35 -7.19
C THR A 113 -3.77 -2.15 -5.86
N TRP A 114 -4.06 -3.23 -5.13
CA TRP A 114 -4.81 -3.15 -3.87
C TRP A 114 -4.03 -2.43 -2.78
N THR A 115 -2.71 -2.62 -2.72
CA THR A 115 -1.85 -1.87 -1.80
C THR A 115 -1.90 -0.38 -2.13
N GLY A 116 -1.78 -0.01 -3.41
CA GLY A 116 -1.84 1.38 -3.84
C GLY A 116 -3.15 2.05 -3.45
N LEU A 117 -4.29 1.39 -3.68
CA LEU A 117 -5.60 1.91 -3.27
C LEU A 117 -5.71 2.05 -1.76
N LEU A 118 -5.26 1.04 -0.99
CA LEU A 118 -5.30 1.06 0.46
C LEU A 118 -4.44 2.18 1.06
N LEU A 119 -3.31 2.51 0.43
CA LEU A 119 -2.39 3.57 0.84
C LEU A 119 -2.95 4.99 0.64
N VAL A 120 -3.99 5.18 -0.17
CA VAL A 120 -4.63 6.50 -0.35
C VAL A 120 -5.18 7.02 0.99
N ALA A 121 -5.80 6.14 1.79
CA ALA A 121 -6.36 6.54 3.08
C ALA A 121 -5.32 7.13 4.05
N PRO A 122 -4.22 6.44 4.40
CA PRO A 122 -3.19 7.02 5.26
C PRO A 122 -2.47 8.21 4.61
N ALA A 123 -2.35 8.26 3.28
CA ALA A 123 -1.78 9.44 2.60
C ALA A 123 -2.59 10.70 2.90
N LEU A 124 -3.91 10.64 2.70
CA LEU A 124 -4.81 11.75 2.98
C LEU A 124 -4.79 12.14 4.46
N ILE A 125 -4.82 11.16 5.36
CA ILE A 125 -4.74 11.41 6.82
C ILE A 125 -3.46 12.18 7.16
N TYR A 126 -2.30 11.73 6.66
CA TYR A 126 -1.03 12.42 6.95
C TYR A 126 -0.95 13.83 6.37
N ILE A 127 -1.51 14.06 5.18
CA ILE A 127 -1.58 15.40 4.57
C ILE A 127 -2.47 16.31 5.41
N ILE A 128 -3.70 15.88 5.71
CA ILE A 128 -4.68 16.69 6.45
C ILE A 128 -4.15 17.04 7.85
N VAL A 129 -3.72 16.04 8.62
CA VAL A 129 -3.17 16.27 9.97
C VAL A 129 -1.89 17.11 9.91
N GLY A 130 -1.06 16.91 8.89
CA GLY A 130 0.14 17.71 8.68
C GLY A 130 -0.16 19.18 8.43
N ILE A 131 -1.16 19.49 7.60
CA ILE A 131 -1.59 20.87 7.31
C ILE A 131 -2.16 21.53 8.57
N ILE A 132 -3.02 20.82 9.33
CA ILE A 132 -3.59 21.32 10.58
C ILE A 132 -2.48 21.66 11.58
N TYR A 133 -1.50 20.77 11.75
CA TYR A 133 -0.39 20.99 12.68
C TYR A 133 0.46 22.21 12.28
N LEU A 134 0.72 22.41 10.99
CA LEU A 134 1.44 23.58 10.48
C LEU A 134 0.67 24.88 10.70
N ALA A 135 -0.65 24.86 10.49
CA ALA A 135 -1.50 26.03 10.71
C ALA A 135 -1.53 26.44 12.20
N ILE A 136 -1.66 25.47 13.10
CA ILE A 136 -1.65 25.70 14.55
C ILE A 136 -0.28 26.22 15.02
N ASP A 137 0.83 25.59 14.60
CA ASP A 137 2.19 26.04 14.98
C ASP A 137 2.47 27.47 14.50
N LYS A 138 1.99 27.84 13.31
CA LYS A 138 2.10 29.20 12.80
C LYS A 138 1.30 30.19 13.64
N ALA A 139 0.06 29.87 13.99
CA ALA A 139 -0.83 30.74 14.77
C ALA A 139 -0.25 31.05 16.17
N PHE A 140 0.26 30.05 16.88
CA PHE A 140 0.88 30.24 18.20
C PHE A 140 2.16 31.06 18.15
N LYS A 141 2.99 30.91 17.11
CA LYS A 141 4.23 31.70 16.95
C LYS A 141 3.95 33.18 16.71
N THR A 142 2.93 33.51 15.91
CA THR A 142 2.52 34.90 15.70
C THR A 142 2.06 35.58 16.98
N THR A 143 1.24 34.93 17.81
CA THR A 143 0.77 35.52 19.08
C THR A 143 1.90 35.81 20.07
N SER A 144 2.93 34.96 20.12
CA SER A 144 4.09 35.18 21.01
C SER A 144 5.03 36.31 20.57
N GLN A 145 4.97 36.73 19.30
CA GLN A 145 5.78 37.85 18.79
C GLN A 145 5.08 39.20 18.98
N ASP A 146 3.75 39.22 19.09
CA ASP A 146 2.99 40.45 19.34
C ASP A 146 2.96 40.85 20.83
N GLU A 147 3.35 39.95 21.74
CA GLU A 147 3.41 40.19 23.20
C GLU A 147 4.82 40.58 23.73
N ALA A 148 5.84 40.65 22.87
CA ALA A 148 7.23 40.96 23.21
C ALA A 148 7.68 42.32 22.65
#